data_AF-A0A918W090-F1
#
_entry.id   AF-A0A918W090-F1
#
_cell.length_a   1.000
_cell.length_b   1.000
_cell.length_c   1.000
_cell.angle_alpha   90.00
_cell.angle_beta   90.00
_cell.angle_gamma   90.00
#
_symmetry.space_group_name_H-M   'P 1'
#
loop_
_entity.id
_entity.type
_entity.pdbx_description
1 polymer ?
#
loop_
_entity_poly.entity_id
_entity_poly.type
_entity_poly.pdbx_seq_one_letter_code
_entity_poly.pdbx_strand_id
1 'polypeptide(L)'
;MSKTRTDKVRTFKENKRIKVKTTEGVKYIGRLHIVDNNTIKVEGFNIELHRITNIKSRSIGAGIAGTGLIIFGSFLTLSGGLLHMWPNQQQTGNGLLTAGAIIVSSGIFFNEFARNQRSNKWTYKIIEE
;
A
#
# COMPACT_ATOMS: atom_id res chain seq x y z
N MET A 1 -29.34 -10.74 -10.64
CA MET A 1 -29.45 -9.29 -10.33
C MET A 1 -28.44 -8.93 -9.23
N SER A 2 -27.26 -8.41 -9.58
CA SER A 2 -26.33 -7.87 -8.57
C SER A 2 -26.69 -6.40 -8.32
N LYS A 3 -27.03 -6.06 -7.07
CA LYS A 3 -27.20 -4.68 -6.62
C LYS A 3 -25.89 -3.90 -6.83
N THR A 4 -25.76 -3.20 -7.96
CA THR A 4 -24.73 -2.17 -8.15
C THR A 4 -25.22 -0.92 -7.45
N ARG A 5 -24.89 -0.77 -6.16
CA ARG A 5 -25.03 0.49 -5.44
C ARG A 5 -23.64 0.80 -4.87
N THR A 6 -23.06 1.98 -5.01
CA THR A 6 -23.50 3.19 -4.29
C THR A 6 -22.44 4.28 -4.53
N ASP A 7 -22.87 5.53 -4.41
CA ASP A 7 -22.12 6.79 -4.41
C ASP A 7 -20.95 6.83 -3.41
N LYS A 8 -19.95 5.96 -3.58
CA LYS A 8 -18.77 5.91 -2.73
C LYS A 8 -17.87 7.06 -3.13
N VAL A 9 -17.99 8.17 -2.43
CA VAL A 9 -17.05 9.29 -2.52
C VAL A 9 -15.87 9.00 -1.60
N ARG A 10 -14.64 9.16 -2.10
CA ARG A 10 -13.42 9.08 -1.29
C ARG A 10 -12.67 10.39 -1.38
N THR A 11 -12.70 11.16 -0.30
CA THR A 11 -12.04 12.46 -0.23
C THR A 11 -10.59 12.31 0.20
N PHE A 12 -9.69 12.97 -0.53
CA PHE A 12 -8.30 13.16 -0.16
C PHE A 12 -8.13 14.61 0.27
N LYS A 13 -7.93 14.82 1.57
CA LYS A 13 -7.60 16.14 2.10
C LYS A 13 -6.22 16.58 1.62
N GLU A 14 -6.00 17.88 1.55
CA GLU A 14 -4.69 18.46 1.28
C GLU A 14 -3.65 17.98 2.30
N ASN A 15 -2.38 18.00 1.89
CA ASN A 15 -1.20 17.54 2.63
C ASN A 15 -1.22 16.03 2.98
N LYS A 16 -2.23 15.29 2.53
CA LYS A 16 -2.31 13.84 2.72
C LYS A 16 -1.30 13.14 1.83
N ARG A 17 -0.60 12.15 2.39
CA ARG A 17 0.36 11.35 1.64
C ARG A 17 -0.35 10.37 0.70
N ILE A 18 -0.04 10.45 -0.59
CA ILE A 18 -0.65 9.64 -1.65
C ILE A 18 0.42 9.05 -2.57
N LYS A 19 0.02 8.00 -3.30
CA LYS A 19 0.76 7.44 -4.43
C LYS A 19 -0.11 7.59 -5.66
N VAL A 20 0.43 8.27 -6.67
CA VAL A 20 -0.24 8.55 -7.95
C VAL A 20 0.49 7.78 -9.04
N LYS A 21 -0.24 7.16 -9.95
CA LYS A 21 0.29 6.57 -11.19
C LYS A 21 -0.29 7.34 -12.37
N THR A 22 0.55 7.75 -13.31
CA THR A 22 0.13 8.44 -14.53
C THR A 22 -0.20 7.47 -15.67
N THR A 23 -0.72 7.98 -16.78
CA THR A 23 -0.98 7.25 -18.03
C THR A 23 0.30 6.71 -18.65
N GLU A 24 1.39 7.46 -18.53
CA GLU A 24 2.75 7.07 -18.93
C GLU A 24 3.33 5.95 -18.04
N GLY A 25 2.66 5.62 -16.94
CA GLY A 25 3.07 4.54 -16.04
C GLY A 25 4.00 4.97 -14.90
N VAL A 26 4.44 6.24 -14.90
CA VAL A 26 5.28 6.83 -13.84
C VAL A 26 4.52 6.88 -12.52
N LYS A 27 5.24 6.67 -11.41
CA LYS A 27 4.68 6.65 -10.05
C LYS A 27 5.29 7.80 -9.23
N TYR A 28 4.44 8.63 -8.66
CA TYR A 28 4.82 9.71 -7.74
C TYR A 28 4.33 9.41 -6.33
N ILE A 29 5.15 9.66 -5.31
CA ILE A 29 4.80 9.36 -3.92
C ILE A 29 5.14 10.54 -3.02
N GLY A 30 4.15 11.37 -2.75
CA GLY A 30 4.34 12.59 -1.98
C GLY A 30 3.12 12.99 -1.19
N ARG A 31 3.17 14.20 -0.64
CA ARG A 31 2.01 14.87 -0.07
C ARG A 31 1.24 15.56 -1.19
N LEU A 32 -0.08 15.46 -1.12
CA LEU A 32 -1.00 16.11 -2.05
C LEU A 32 -1.05 17.61 -1.78
N HIS A 33 -0.86 18.41 -2.81
CA HIS A 33 -1.14 19.84 -2.83
C HIS A 33 -2.09 20.13 -3.98
N ILE A 34 -3.08 20.98 -3.75
CA ILE A 34 -4.01 21.40 -4.79
C ILE A 34 -3.46 22.71 -5.36
N VAL A 35 -3.23 22.77 -6.67
CA VAL A 35 -2.72 23.98 -7.31
C VAL A 35 -3.89 24.72 -7.96
N ASP A 36 -4.62 24.01 -8.84
CA ASP A 36 -5.74 24.55 -9.60
C ASP A 36 -6.85 23.49 -9.73
N ASN A 37 -7.97 23.87 -10.34
CA ASN A 37 -9.14 22.99 -10.56
C ASN A 37 -8.89 21.73 -11.40
N ASN A 38 -7.75 21.63 -12.10
CA ASN A 38 -7.39 20.46 -12.90
C ASN A 38 -6.00 19.90 -12.60
N THR A 39 -5.28 20.49 -11.64
CA THR A 39 -3.85 20.20 -11.42
C THR A 39 -3.59 19.95 -9.94
N ILE A 40 -3.00 18.80 -9.65
CA ILE A 40 -2.48 18.48 -8.32
C ILE A 40 -0.97 18.48 -8.35
N LYS A 41 -0.35 18.87 -7.23
CA LYS A 41 1.10 18.81 -7.05
C LYS A 41 1.45 17.71 -6.05
N VAL A 42 2.35 16.83 -6.44
CA VAL A 42 2.84 15.72 -5.60
C VAL A 42 4.36 15.74 -5.66
N GLU A 43 5.01 15.91 -4.49
CA GLU A 43 6.48 15.88 -4.38
C GLU A 43 7.18 16.93 -5.27
N GLY A 44 6.55 18.09 -5.45
CA GLY A 44 7.08 19.16 -6.31
C GLY A 44 6.63 19.10 -7.78
N PHE A 45 6.08 17.97 -8.23
CA PHE A 45 5.65 17.78 -9.62
C PHE A 45 4.18 18.11 -9.81
N ASN A 46 3.87 18.91 -10.82
CA ASN A 46 2.50 19.22 -11.23
C ASN A 46 1.97 18.10 -12.14
N ILE A 47 0.82 17.54 -11.79
CA ILE A 47 0.17 16.42 -12.47
C ILE A 47 -1.28 16.81 -12.76
N GLU A 48 -1.64 16.80 -14.04
CA GLU A 48 -3.02 17.05 -14.48
C GLU A 48 -3.91 15.85 -14.14
N LEU A 49 -5.15 16.10 -13.69
CA LEU A 49 -6.08 15.06 -13.25
C LEU A 49 -6.36 14.01 -14.33
N HIS A 50 -6.45 14.41 -15.60
CA HIS A 50 -6.76 13.50 -16.71
C HIS A 50 -5.62 12.51 -16.99
N ARG A 51 -4.38 12.83 -16.58
CA ARG A 51 -3.23 11.92 -16.71
C ARG A 51 -3.17 10.89 -15.60
N ILE A 52 -4.02 10.98 -14.57
CA ILE A 52 -3.99 10.07 -13.44
C ILE A 52 -4.72 8.78 -13.79
N THR A 53 -4.00 7.66 -13.79
CA THR A 53 -4.61 6.33 -13.94
C THR A 53 -5.00 5.70 -12.62
N ASN A 54 -4.25 6.01 -11.56
CA ASN A 54 -4.49 5.42 -10.25
C ASN A 54 -4.03 6.38 -9.14
N ILE A 55 -4.88 6.56 -8.14
CA ILE A 55 -4.54 7.25 -6.90
C ILE A 55 -4.84 6.33 -5.72
N LYS A 56 -3.95 6.34 -4.72
CA LYS A 56 -4.18 5.67 -3.44
C LYS A 56 -3.53 6.42 -2.29
N SER A 57 -4.11 6.32 -1.11
CA SER A 57 -3.49 6.81 0.12
C SER A 57 -2.28 5.96 0.49
N ARG A 58 -1.19 6.59 0.92
CA ARG A 58 -0.03 5.89 1.49
C ARG A 58 0.14 6.27 2.96
N SER A 59 -0.18 5.34 3.86
CA SER A 59 0.03 5.54 5.29
C SER A 59 1.50 5.30 5.64
N ILE A 60 2.09 6.20 6.43
CA ILE A 60 3.41 5.97 7.04
C ILE A 60 3.34 4.80 8.02
N GLY A 61 2.27 4.72 8.81
CA GLY A 61 2.04 3.63 9.75
C GLY A 61 1.96 2.27 9.07
N ALA A 62 1.39 2.19 7.86
CA ALA A 62 1.40 0.96 7.08
C ALA A 62 2.81 0.58 6.59
N GLY A 63 3.66 1.56 6.29
CA GLY A 63 5.09 1.34 6.06
C GLY A 63 5.81 0.75 7.28
N ILE A 64 5.62 1.37 8.44
CA ILE A 64 6.23 0.92 9.69
C ILE A 64 5.75 -0.49 10.05
N ALA A 65 4.44 -0.75 9.96
CA ALA A 65 3.86 -2.06 10.22
C ALA A 65 4.40 -3.14 9.26
N GLY A 66 4.50 -2.82 7.96
CA GLY A 66 5.09 -3.72 6.97
C GLY A 66 6.54 -4.09 7.30
N THR A 67 7.37 -3.10 7.66
CA THR A 67 8.75 -3.34 8.12
C THR A 67 8.78 -4.18 9.40
N GLY A 68 7.91 -3.90 10.37
CA GLY A 68 7.80 -4.66 11.61
C GLY A 68 7.49 -6.14 11.35
N LEU A 69 6.57 -6.43 10.43
CA LEU A 69 6.26 -7.80 10.01
C LEU A 69 7.47 -8.49 9.37
N ILE A 70 8.24 -7.79 8.54
CA ILE A 70 9.45 -8.37 7.92
C ILE A 70 10.47 -8.74 9.00
N ILE A 71 10.74 -7.85 9.96
CA ILE A 71 11.70 -8.10 11.03
C ILE A 71 11.23 -9.27 11.90
N PHE A 72 9.97 -9.24 12.35
CA PHE A 72 9.40 -10.27 13.20
C PHE A 72 9.36 -11.64 12.50
N GLY A 73 8.88 -11.67 11.25
CA GLY A 73 8.85 -12.90 10.45
C GLY A 73 10.25 -13.45 10.16
N SER A 74 11.24 -12.58 9.91
CA SER A 74 12.64 -12.99 9.73
C SER A 74 13.20 -13.62 11.00
N PHE A 75 12.92 -13.04 12.16
CA PHE A 75 13.30 -13.60 13.44
C PHE A 75 12.71 -15.01 13.64
N LEU A 76 11.40 -15.18 13.41
CA LEU A 76 10.75 -16.50 13.50
C LEU A 76 11.32 -17.50 12.50
N THR A 77 11.66 -17.06 11.29
CA THR A 77 12.26 -17.91 10.26
C THR A 77 13.64 -18.42 10.69
N LEU A 78 14.48 -17.53 11.22
CA LEU A 78 15.81 -17.89 11.74
C LEU A 78 15.71 -18.83 12.94
N SER A 79 14.84 -18.51 13.91
CA SER A 79 14.59 -19.39 15.07
C SER A 79 14.06 -20.75 14.64
N GLY A 80 13.14 -20.79 13.66
CA GLY A 80 12.62 -22.04 13.10
C GLY A 80 13.70 -22.87 12.40
N GLY A 81 14.59 -22.23 11.64
CA GLY A 81 15.73 -22.89 11.01
C GLY A 81 16.70 -23.50 12.02
N LEU A 82 17.03 -22.78 13.09
CA LEU A 82 17.86 -23.30 14.18
C LEU A 82 17.18 -24.50 14.87
N LEU A 83 15.89 -24.38 15.16
CA LEU A 83 15.10 -25.45 15.80
C LEU A 83 14.95 -26.70 14.94
N HIS A 84 14.88 -26.53 13.62
CA HIS A 84 14.83 -27.64 12.67
C HIS A 84 16.09 -28.52 12.74
N MET A 85 17.24 -27.94 13.08
CA MET A 85 18.49 -28.69 13.19
C MET A 85 18.57 -29.57 14.46
N TRP A 86 17.69 -29.34 15.46
CA TRP A 86 17.65 -30.17 16.67
C TRP A 86 16.70 -31.38 16.51
N PRO A 87 17.17 -32.62 16.77
CA PRO A 87 16.40 -33.85 16.50
C PRO A 87 15.02 -33.90 17.15
N ASN A 88 14.88 -33.36 18.36
CA ASN A 88 13.63 -33.41 19.13
C ASN A 88 12.68 -32.24 18.87
N GLN A 89 13.09 -31.26 18.03
CA GLN A 89 12.34 -30.02 17.81
C GLN A 89 12.03 -29.73 16.34
N GLN A 90 12.25 -30.70 15.45
CA GLN A 90 12.04 -30.55 14.00
C GLN A 90 10.64 -30.06 13.62
N GLN A 91 9.59 -30.60 14.25
CA GLN A 91 8.21 -30.17 13.97
C GLN A 91 7.97 -28.70 14.36
N THR A 92 8.44 -28.30 15.54
CA THR A 92 8.38 -26.90 16.00
C THR A 92 9.18 -25.98 15.08
N GLY A 93 10.39 -26.42 14.67
CA GLY A 93 11.23 -25.70 13.73
C GLY A 93 10.57 -25.46 12.38
N ASN A 94 9.96 -26.50 11.79
CA ASN A 94 9.21 -26.40 10.54
C ASN A 94 8.01 -25.44 10.65
N GLY A 95 7.28 -25.52 11.77
CA GLY A 95 6.15 -24.63 12.03
C GLY A 95 6.57 -23.16 12.06
N LEU A 96 7.63 -22.84 12.79
CA LEU A 96 8.15 -21.48 12.90
C LEU A 96 8.77 -20.98 11.60
N LEU A 97 9.48 -21.83 10.87
CA LEU A 97 10.05 -21.48 9.57
C LEU A 97 8.96 -21.13 8.55
N THR A 98 7.90 -21.95 8.50
CA THR A 98 6.75 -21.71 7.60
C THR A 98 5.98 -20.46 8.00
N ALA A 99 5.67 -20.30 9.29
CA ALA A 99 4.98 -19.12 9.80
C ALA A 99 5.78 -17.84 9.54
N GLY A 100 7.08 -17.87 9.81
CA GLY A 100 8.00 -16.76 9.57
C GLY A 100 8.00 -16.34 8.09
N ALA A 101 8.12 -17.30 7.16
CA ALA A 101 8.10 -17.02 5.73
C ALA A 101 6.78 -16.35 5.26
N ILE A 102 5.63 -16.81 5.78
CA ILE A 102 4.32 -16.20 5.47
C ILE A 102 4.25 -14.76 6.00
N ILE A 103 4.74 -14.53 7.22
CA ILE A 103 4.72 -13.21 7.85
C ILE A 103 5.63 -12.23 7.09
N VAL A 104 6.85 -12.64 6.72
CA VAL A 104 7.76 -11.81 5.90
C VAL A 104 7.09 -11.43 4.58
N SER A 105 6.52 -12.40 3.88
CA SER A 105 5.82 -12.18 2.61
C SER A 105 4.68 -11.17 2.77
N SER A 106 3.91 -11.29 3.86
CA SER A 106 2.82 -10.37 4.18
C SER A 106 3.32 -8.94 4.43
N GLY A 107 4.47 -8.78 5.09
CA GLY A 107 5.10 -7.47 5.32
C GLY A 107 5.53 -6.76 4.04
N ILE A 108 6.07 -7.50 3.07
CA ILE A 108 6.48 -6.97 1.75
C ILE A 108 5.27 -6.38 1.01
N PHE A 109 4.15 -7.08 1.02
CA PHE A 109 2.93 -6.66 0.32
C PHE A 109 2.00 -5.77 1.13
N PHE A 110 2.31 -5.50 2.40
CA PHE A 110 1.41 -4.82 3.34
C PHE A 110 0.89 -3.47 2.79
N ASN A 111 1.78 -2.68 2.18
CA ASN A 111 1.45 -1.38 1.60
C ASN A 111 0.73 -1.46 0.23
N GLU A 112 0.75 -2.61 -0.42
CA GLU A 112 0.09 -2.79 -1.71
C GLU A 112 -1.39 -3.18 -1.56
N PHE A 113 -1.83 -3.64 -0.39
CA PHE A 113 -3.25 -3.90 -0.10
C PHE A 113 -4.12 -2.64 0.01
N ALA A 114 -3.52 -1.44 0.10
CA ALA A 114 -4.29 -0.20 0.07
C ALA A 114 -5.14 -0.14 -1.21
N ARG A 115 -6.47 -0.01 -1.04
CA ARG A 115 -7.42 -0.04 -2.16
C ARG A 115 -7.08 1.02 -3.19
N ASN A 116 -6.74 0.58 -4.40
CA ASN A 116 -6.45 1.43 -5.56
C ASN A 116 -7.74 2.04 -6.12
N GLN A 117 -7.77 3.36 -6.31
CA GLN A 117 -8.80 4.04 -7.10
C GLN A 117 -8.27 4.15 -8.53
N ARG A 118 -8.70 3.24 -9.41
CA ARG A 118 -8.30 3.25 -10.83
C ARG A 118 -9.28 4.12 -11.63
N SER A 119 -8.78 4.87 -12.61
CA SER A 119 -9.58 5.79 -13.44
C SER A 119 -10.69 5.10 -14.24
N ASN A 120 -10.56 3.79 -14.52
CA ASN A 120 -11.62 3.01 -15.18
C ASN A 120 -12.86 2.75 -14.30
N LYS A 121 -12.77 2.96 -12.98
CA LYS A 121 -13.86 2.75 -12.02
C LYS A 121 -14.17 4.01 -11.19
N TRP A 122 -13.33 5.04 -11.29
CA TRP A 122 -13.37 6.25 -10.46
C TRP A 122 -13.14 7.48 -11.32
N THR A 123 -13.99 8.49 -11.15
CA THR A 123 -13.79 9.83 -11.71
C THR A 123 -13.17 10.74 -10.66
N TYR A 124 -12.16 11.53 -11.04
CA TYR A 124 -11.51 12.47 -10.16
C TYR A 124 -12.08 13.86 -10.36
N LYS A 125 -12.39 14.54 -9.27
CA LYS A 125 -12.80 15.95 -9.23
C LYS A 125 -12.17 16.60 -8.01
N ILE A 126 -11.74 17.85 -8.16
CA ILE A 126 -11.37 18.70 -7.04
C ILE A 126 -12.67 19.37 -6.56
N ILE A 127 -12.91 19.32 -5.26
CA ILE A 127 -14.08 19.93 -4.62
C ILE A 127 -13.49 20.95 -3.65
N GLU A 128 -13.86 22.21 -3.84
CA GLU A 128 -13.63 23.26 -2.84
C GLU A 128 -14.66 23.03 -1.72
N GLU A 129 -14.18 22.87 -0.49
CA GLU A 129 -15.00 22.71 0.72
C GLU A 129 -15.30 24.08 1.33
#